data_AF-A0A497TD48-F1
#
_entry.id   AF-A0A497TD48-F1
#
_cell.length_a   1.000
_cell.length_b   1.000
_cell.length_c   1.000
_cell.angle_alpha   90.00
_cell.angle_beta   90.00
_cell.angle_gamma   90.00
#
_symmetry.space_group_name_H-M   'P 1'
#
loop_
_entity.id
_entity.type
_entity.pdbx_description
1 polymer ?
#
loop_
_entity_poly.entity_id
_entity_poly.type
_entity_poly.pdbx_seq_one_letter_code
_entity_poly.pdbx_strand_id
1 'polypeptide(L)'
;MIIIENKTLEELENILMFLEFLECEESILIKVSGNPHLESYCENLKRMRKIKNAHFTIDGQKFNGTVVPYYNIIHKEKRIKEVLPTYGFYYWIEEELLVFDYDFGIMKNPKEAGVKRALKFIRYLKARNKDVDS
;
A
#
# COMPACT_ATOMS: atom_id res chain seq x y z
N MET A 1 -14.46 -2.27 -1.49
CA MET A 1 -13.26 -2.13 -0.66
C MET A 1 -13.05 -3.42 0.10
N ILE A 2 -11.86 -4.01 0.02
CA ILE A 2 -11.49 -5.20 0.79
C ILE A 2 -10.40 -4.81 1.79
N ILE A 3 -10.64 -5.11 3.07
CA ILE A 3 -9.65 -4.96 4.14
C ILE A 3 -9.05 -6.34 4.42
N ILE A 4 -7.73 -6.39 4.45
CA ILE A 4 -6.96 -7.62 4.61
C ILE A 4 -6.16 -7.55 5.91
N GLU A 5 -6.46 -8.44 6.86
CA GLU A 5 -5.73 -8.63 8.12
C GLU A 5 -4.94 -9.95 8.06
N ASN A 6 -3.62 -9.93 8.24
CA ASN A 6 -2.76 -11.12 8.14
C ASN A 6 -1.50 -11.02 9.00
N LYS A 7 -0.85 -12.18 9.24
CA LYS A 7 0.34 -12.27 10.08
C LYS A 7 1.64 -12.25 9.29
N THR A 8 1.66 -12.75 8.06
CA THR A 8 2.89 -12.87 7.26
C THR A 8 2.77 -12.28 5.85
N LEU A 9 3.92 -11.97 5.23
CA LEU A 9 3.94 -11.54 3.82
C LEU A 9 3.55 -12.66 2.85
N GLU A 10 3.73 -13.93 3.24
CA GLU A 10 3.36 -15.08 2.43
C GLU A 10 1.84 -15.27 2.36
N GLU A 11 1.16 -15.19 3.51
CA GLU A 11 -0.32 -15.20 3.56
C GLU A 11 -0.91 -14.06 2.74
N LEU A 12 -0.34 -12.85 2.86
CA LEU A 12 -0.76 -11.69 2.06
C LEU A 12 -0.61 -11.93 0.56
N GLU A 13 0.52 -12.48 0.13
CA GLU A 13 0.74 -12.79 -1.28
C GLU A 13 -0.29 -13.81 -1.79
N ASN A 14 -0.55 -14.88 -1.03
CA ASN A 14 -1.51 -15.91 -1.42
C ASN A 14 -2.95 -15.37 -1.55
N ILE A 15 -3.38 -14.52 -0.60
CA ILE A 15 -4.70 -13.88 -0.66
C ILE A 15 -4.79 -12.95 -1.87
N LEU A 16 -3.76 -12.13 -2.11
CA LEU A 16 -3.75 -11.19 -3.23
C LEU A 16 -3.66 -11.91 -4.59
N MET A 17 -2.95 -13.04 -4.67
CA MET A 17 -2.96 -13.90 -5.86
C MET A 17 -4.34 -14.50 -6.12
N PHE A 18 -5.03 -14.94 -5.07
CA PHE A 18 -6.40 -15.45 -5.19
C PHE A 18 -7.37 -14.35 -5.65
N LEU A 19 -7.29 -13.15 -5.07
CA LEU A 19 -8.09 -12.00 -5.50
C LEU A 19 -7.77 -11.56 -6.93
N GLU A 20 -6.49 -11.59 -7.34
CA GLU A 20 -6.09 -11.30 -8.72
C GLU A 20 -6.67 -12.33 -9.69
N PHE A 21 -6.66 -13.62 -9.32
CA PHE A 21 -7.27 -14.69 -10.11
C PHE A 21 -8.78 -14.50 -10.29
N LEU A 22 -9.46 -13.94 -9.28
CA LEU A 22 -10.88 -13.59 -9.35
C LEU A 22 -11.15 -12.28 -10.11
N GLU A 23 -10.14 -11.66 -10.71
CA GLU A 23 -10.23 -10.38 -11.42
C GLU A 23 -10.82 -9.25 -10.56
N CYS A 24 -10.54 -9.28 -9.26
CA CYS A 24 -11.01 -8.29 -8.30
C CYS A 24 -10.43 -6.89 -8.62
N GLU A 25 -11.33 -5.93 -8.87
CA GLU A 25 -10.99 -4.54 -9.25
C GLU A 25 -11.05 -3.57 -8.05
N GLU A 26 -11.54 -4.03 -6.91
CA GLU A 26 -11.77 -3.23 -5.72
C GLU A 26 -10.50 -2.60 -5.14
N SER A 27 -10.69 -1.50 -4.41
CA SER A 27 -9.68 -0.93 -3.52
C SER A 27 -9.26 -1.94 -2.44
N ILE A 28 -7.95 -2.05 -2.21
CA ILE A 28 -7.36 -2.94 -1.21
C ILE A 28 -6.75 -2.12 -0.09
N LEU A 29 -7.09 -2.47 1.15
CA LEU A 29 -6.49 -1.91 2.35
C LEU A 29 -5.84 -3.06 3.11
N ILE A 30 -4.55 -2.92 3.41
CA ILE A 30 -3.80 -3.92 4.17
C ILE A 30 -3.52 -3.37 5.56
N LYS A 31 -3.97 -4.10 6.59
CA LYS A 31 -3.65 -3.78 7.98
C LYS A 31 -2.19 -4.06 8.25
N VAL A 32 -1.50 -3.06 8.79
CA VAL A 32 -0.07 -3.14 9.12
C VAL A 32 0.16 -3.93 10.40
N SER A 33 -0.65 -3.66 11.42
CA SER A 33 -0.54 -4.30 12.73
C SER A 33 -0.67 -5.82 12.64
N GLY A 34 0.23 -6.54 13.30
CA GLY A 34 0.26 -8.01 13.29
C GLY A 34 1.14 -8.61 12.21
N ASN A 35 1.75 -7.79 11.33
CA ASN A 35 2.75 -8.22 10.36
C ASN A 35 4.08 -7.47 10.59
N PRO A 36 5.11 -8.11 11.17
CA PRO A 36 6.37 -7.45 11.56
C PRO A 36 7.10 -6.77 10.40
N HIS A 37 6.98 -7.32 9.18
CA HIS A 37 7.62 -6.74 8.01
C HIS A 37 6.93 -5.47 7.54
N LEU A 38 5.58 -5.43 7.59
CA LEU A 38 4.82 -4.22 7.30
C LEU A 38 5.03 -3.17 8.39
N GLU A 39 5.05 -3.57 9.66
CA GLU A 39 5.30 -2.69 10.80
C GLU A 39 6.67 -2.02 10.66
N SER A 40 7.74 -2.80 10.47
CA SER A 40 9.09 -2.29 10.25
C SER A 40 9.17 -1.35 9.05
N TYR A 41 8.49 -1.71 7.95
CA TYR A 41 8.40 -0.88 6.76
C TYR A 41 7.73 0.48 7.06
N CYS A 42 6.56 0.46 7.71
CA CYS A 42 5.77 1.67 7.98
C CYS A 42 6.38 2.54 9.07
N GLU A 43 7.03 1.98 10.08
CA GLU A 43 7.78 2.73 11.08
C GLU A 43 8.91 3.55 10.44
N ASN A 44 9.59 2.98 9.44
CA ASN A 44 10.59 3.72 8.67
C ASN A 44 9.99 4.89 7.88
N LEU A 45 8.74 4.77 7.43
CA LEU A 45 8.00 5.86 6.78
C LEU A 45 7.53 6.92 7.78
N LYS A 46 7.06 6.55 8.98
CA LYS A 46 6.61 7.49 10.04
C LYS A 46 7.73 8.42 10.52
N ARG A 47 8.98 7.96 10.50
CA ARG A 47 10.16 8.80 10.84
C ARG A 47 10.41 9.95 9.86
N MET A 48 9.62 10.06 8.79
CA MET A 48 9.75 11.14 7.81
C MET A 48 9.06 12.43 8.27
N ARG A 49 9.75 13.58 8.16
CA ARG A 49 9.19 14.92 8.44
C ARG A 49 8.11 15.40 7.44
N LYS A 50 7.72 14.57 6.47
CA LYS A 50 6.80 14.94 5.37
C LYS A 50 5.45 14.24 5.51
N ILE A 51 4.95 14.12 6.72
CA ILE A 51 3.59 13.66 6.99
C ILE A 51 2.62 14.80 6.64
N LYS A 52 1.46 14.48 6.05
CA LYS A 52 0.46 15.49 5.65
C LYS A 52 -0.92 15.09 6.13
N ASN A 53 -1.69 16.09 6.58
CA ASN A 53 -3.14 15.97 6.64
C ASN A 53 -3.66 15.91 5.21
N ALA A 54 -4.48 14.91 4.92
CA ALA A 54 -5.05 14.69 3.61
C ALA A 54 -6.56 14.45 3.71
N HIS A 55 -7.25 14.95 2.70
CA HIS A 55 -8.60 14.53 2.36
C HIS A 55 -8.47 13.57 1.19
N PHE A 56 -8.99 12.36 1.33
CA PHE A 56 -8.91 11.34 0.29
C PHE A 56 -10.22 10.57 0.20
N THR A 57 -10.42 9.91 -0.92
CA THR A 57 -11.59 9.09 -1.17
C THR A 57 -11.16 7.64 -1.27
N ILE A 58 -11.96 6.70 -0.78
CA ILE A 58 -11.83 5.28 -1.06
C ILE A 58 -13.20 4.76 -1.46
N ASP A 59 -13.32 4.21 -2.67
CA ASP A 59 -14.59 3.71 -3.23
C ASP A 59 -15.76 4.71 -3.06
N GLY A 60 -15.50 6.00 -3.34
CA GLY A 60 -16.49 7.08 -3.24
C GLY A 60 -16.75 7.61 -1.82
N GLN A 61 -16.20 6.98 -0.77
CA GLN A 61 -16.31 7.45 0.62
C GLN A 61 -15.16 8.38 0.97
N LYS A 62 -15.47 9.53 1.57
CA LYS A 62 -14.47 10.56 1.92
C LYS A 62 -13.95 10.36 3.34
N PHE A 63 -12.64 10.44 3.47
CA PHE A 63 -11.93 10.31 4.74
C PHE A 63 -10.99 11.50 4.97
N ASN A 64 -10.74 11.77 6.24
CA ASN A 64 -9.75 12.72 6.71
C ASN A 64 -8.72 11.95 7.51
N GLY A 65 -7.44 12.25 7.31
CA GLY A 65 -6.41 11.62 8.12
C GLY A 65 -5.02 12.09 7.77
N THR A 66 -4.09 11.56 8.52
CA THR A 66 -2.67 11.82 8.39
C THR A 66 -2.06 10.70 7.56
N VAL A 67 -1.51 11.07 6.40
CA VAL A 67 -0.97 10.08 5.45
C VAL A 67 0.49 10.32 5.13
N VAL A 68 1.19 9.23 4.80
CA VAL A 68 2.43 9.28 4.02
C VAL A 68 2.04 9.08 2.55
N PRO A 69 2.01 10.15 1.72
CA PRO A 69 1.58 10.03 0.33
C PRO A 69 2.63 9.33 -0.52
N TYR A 70 2.18 8.69 -1.60
CA TYR A 70 3.02 7.98 -2.59
C TYR A 70 4.35 8.68 -2.90
N TYR A 71 4.30 9.99 -3.24
CA TYR A 71 5.50 10.75 -3.63
C TYR A 71 6.59 10.75 -2.55
N ASN A 72 6.19 10.78 -1.28
CA ASN A 72 7.14 10.74 -0.18
C ASN A 72 7.74 9.35 -0.02
N ILE A 73 6.92 8.30 -0.16
CA ILE A 73 7.36 6.90 -0.12
C ILE A 73 8.43 6.66 -1.19
N ILE A 74 8.16 7.00 -2.45
CA ILE A 74 9.12 6.76 -3.54
C ILE A 74 10.36 7.67 -3.49
N HIS A 75 10.28 8.82 -2.83
CA HIS A 75 11.45 9.66 -2.61
C HIS A 75 12.44 9.01 -1.63
N LYS A 76 11.91 8.30 -0.63
CA LYS A 76 12.71 7.54 0.33
C LYS A 76 13.20 6.23 -0.27
N GLU A 77 12.36 5.57 -1.05
CA GLU A 77 12.61 4.22 -1.54
C GLU A 77 12.39 4.15 -3.05
N LYS A 78 13.42 4.61 -3.79
CA LYS A 78 13.36 4.78 -5.24
C LYS A 78 12.96 3.49 -5.98
N ARG A 79 13.34 2.31 -5.48
CA ARG A 79 12.99 1.01 -6.05
C ARG A 79 11.46 0.78 -6.10
N ILE A 80 10.69 1.37 -5.18
CA ILE A 80 9.22 1.27 -5.24
C ILE A 80 8.65 1.94 -6.48
N LYS A 81 9.27 3.01 -6.99
CA LYS A 81 8.82 3.66 -8.23
C LYS A 81 8.92 2.75 -9.45
N GLU A 82 9.86 1.81 -9.44
CA GLU A 82 10.04 0.83 -10.52
C GLU A 82 8.92 -0.23 -10.48
N VAL A 83 8.53 -0.65 -9.27
CA VAL A 83 7.50 -1.67 -9.02
C VAL A 83 6.08 -1.11 -9.16
N LEU A 84 5.86 0.08 -8.60
CA LEU A 84 4.59 0.80 -8.57
C LEU A 84 4.77 2.15 -9.25
N PRO A 85 4.79 2.24 -10.59
CA PRO A 85 5.14 3.49 -11.28
C PRO A 85 4.04 4.56 -11.26
N THR A 86 2.84 4.22 -10.80
CA THR A 86 1.66 5.10 -10.85
C THR A 86 1.15 5.44 -9.45
N TYR A 87 0.34 6.50 -9.38
CA TYR A 87 -0.31 6.92 -8.14
C TYR A 87 -1.29 5.87 -7.61
N GLY A 88 -1.64 6.05 -6.34
CA GLY A 88 -2.66 5.27 -5.65
C GLY A 88 -2.12 4.16 -4.76
N PHE A 89 -1.06 4.52 -4.06
CA PHE A 89 -0.53 3.80 -2.92
C PHE A 89 -0.15 4.83 -1.85
N TYR A 90 -0.66 4.70 -0.64
CA TYR A 90 -0.29 5.56 0.48
C TYR A 90 -0.45 4.82 1.81
N TYR A 91 0.19 5.34 2.85
CA TYR A 91 0.04 4.82 4.21
C TYR A 91 -0.81 5.78 5.04
N TRP A 92 -1.96 5.30 5.54
CA TRP A 92 -2.81 6.01 6.50
C TRP A 92 -2.34 5.69 7.92
N ILE A 93 -1.82 6.70 8.61
CA ILE A 93 -1.08 6.52 9.86
C ILE A 93 -2.00 6.16 11.02
N GLU A 94 -3.12 6.86 11.20
CA GLU A 94 -4.01 6.64 12.36
C GLU A 94 -4.65 5.25 12.34
N GLU A 95 -5.07 4.80 11.15
CA GLU A 95 -5.71 3.49 10.99
C GLU A 95 -4.69 2.36 10.79
N GLU A 96 -3.42 2.70 10.63
CA GLU A 96 -2.34 1.76 10.31
C GLU A 96 -2.66 0.90 9.07
N LEU A 97 -3.07 1.56 7.98
CA LEU A 97 -3.48 0.92 6.73
C LEU A 97 -2.59 1.34 5.57
N LEU A 98 -2.07 0.36 4.83
CA LEU A 98 -1.55 0.58 3.49
C LEU A 98 -2.72 0.53 2.52
N VAL A 99 -2.98 1.65 1.86
CA VAL A 99 -4.12 1.83 0.98
C VAL A 99 -3.67 1.77 -0.48
N PHE A 100 -4.30 0.88 -1.24
CA PHE A 100 -4.11 0.67 -2.67
C PHE A 100 -5.39 1.04 -3.40
N ASP A 101 -5.60 2.35 -3.55
CA ASP A 101 -6.71 2.93 -4.27
C ASP A 101 -6.21 4.04 -5.19
N TYR A 102 -6.82 4.15 -6.36
CA TYR A 102 -6.48 5.15 -7.37
C TYR A 102 -7.06 6.54 -7.07
N ASP A 103 -8.11 6.65 -6.25
CA ASP A 103 -8.81 7.93 -6.05
C ASP A 103 -8.15 8.84 -5.00
N PHE A 104 -6.95 9.31 -5.33
CA PHE A 104 -6.36 10.48 -4.68
C PHE A 104 -6.76 11.77 -5.42
N GLY A 105 -8.02 11.88 -5.86
CA GLY A 105 -8.66 13.12 -6.35
C GLY A 105 -8.07 13.78 -7.61
N ILE A 106 -7.12 13.15 -8.32
CA ILE A 106 -6.34 13.79 -9.39
C ILE A 106 -6.46 13.09 -10.76
N MET A 107 -6.87 11.81 -10.83
CA MET A 107 -7.08 11.13 -12.11
C MET A 107 -8.27 10.16 -12.06
N LYS A 108 -8.95 10.00 -13.19
CA LYS A 108 -10.17 9.17 -13.33
C LYS A 108 -10.00 7.89 -14.18
N ASN A 109 -8.78 7.47 -14.51
CA ASN A 109 -8.54 6.24 -15.28
C ASN A 109 -7.43 5.38 -14.66
N PRO A 110 -7.77 4.42 -13.78
CA PRO A 110 -6.77 3.52 -13.22
C PRO A 110 -6.14 2.71 -14.36
N LYS A 111 -4.81 2.81 -14.49
CA LYS A 111 -4.06 1.90 -15.35
C LYS A 111 -3.96 0.49 -14.75
N GLU A 112 -4.23 0.35 -13.45
CA GLU A 112 -4.10 -0.88 -12.70
C GLU A 112 -5.01 -0.92 -11.46
N ALA A 113 -5.68 -2.05 -11.23
CA ALA A 113 -6.54 -2.30 -10.07
C ALA A 113 -5.78 -2.24 -8.73
N GLY A 114 -6.51 -2.05 -7.62
CA GLY A 114 -5.96 -2.05 -6.26
C GLY A 114 -5.22 -3.34 -5.93
N VAL A 115 -5.83 -4.49 -6.22
CA VAL A 115 -5.27 -5.83 -6.00
C VAL A 115 -3.93 -6.04 -6.68
N LYS A 116 -3.82 -5.73 -7.97
CA LYS A 116 -2.57 -5.89 -8.73
C LYS A 116 -1.44 -5.05 -8.16
N ARG A 117 -1.72 -3.81 -7.74
CA ARG A 117 -0.73 -2.94 -7.08
C ARG A 117 -0.31 -3.48 -5.72
N ALA A 118 -1.27 -3.90 -4.90
CA ALA A 118 -1.00 -4.52 -3.60
C ALA A 118 -0.11 -5.76 -3.75
N LEU A 119 -0.41 -6.64 -4.71
CA LEU A 119 0.38 -7.85 -4.94
C LEU A 119 1.83 -7.53 -5.34
N LYS A 120 2.04 -6.59 -6.26
CA LYS A 120 3.37 -6.12 -6.64
C LYS A 120 4.15 -5.57 -5.45
N PHE A 121 3.48 -4.81 -4.58
CA PHE A 121 4.08 -4.26 -3.37
C PHE A 121 4.52 -5.36 -2.38
N ILE A 122 3.66 -6.35 -2.13
CA ILE A 122 3.99 -7.45 -1.23
C ILE A 122 5.16 -8.28 -1.77
N ARG A 123 5.19 -8.59 -3.07
CA ARG A 123 6.32 -9.25 -3.73
C ARG A 123 7.62 -8.46 -3.60
N TYR A 124 7.53 -7.15 -3.76
CA TYR A 124 8.66 -6.24 -3.53
C TYR A 124 9.18 -6.33 -2.10
N LEU A 125 8.31 -6.26 -1.09
CA LEU A 125 8.72 -6.37 0.31
C LEU A 125 9.35 -7.73 0.63
N LYS A 126 8.81 -8.82 0.08
CA LYS A 126 9.41 -10.16 0.23
C LYS A 126 10.82 -10.20 -0.35
N ALA A 127 11.04 -9.67 -1.55
CA ALA A 127 12.37 -9.62 -2.18
C ALA A 127 13.34 -8.75 -1.37
N ARG A 128 12.90 -7.56 -0.96
CA ARG A 128 13.68 -6.63 -0.13
C ARG A 128 14.16 -7.26 1.16
N ASN A 129 13.34 -8.08 1.82
CA ASN A 129 13.72 -8.70 3.09
C ASN A 129 14.73 -9.85 2.89
N LYS A 130 14.66 -10.57 1.77
CA LYS A 130 15.66 -11.60 1.43
C LYS A 130 17.06 -11.00 1.18
N ASP A 131 17.12 -9.81 0.58
CA ASP A 131 18.38 -9.09 0.33
C ASP A 131 19.03 -8.53 1.61
N VAL A 132 18.28 -8.37 2.70
CA VAL A 132 18.79 -7.85 3.99
C VAL A 132 19.38 -8.95 4.87
N ASP A 133 18.94 -10.20 4.67
CA ASP A 133 19.42 -11.38 5.39
C ASP A 133 20.57 -12.13 4.67
N SER A 134 21.08 -11.58 3.55
CA SER A 134 22.20 -12.09 2.75
C SER A 134 23.45 -11.22 2.91
#